data_AF-K2CR86-F1
#
_entry.id   AF-K2CR86-F1
#
_cell.length_a   1.000
_cell.length_b   1.000
_cell.length_c   1.000
_cell.angle_alpha   90.00
_cell.angle_beta   90.00
_cell.angle_gamma   90.00
#
_symmetry.space_group_name_H-M   'P 1'
#
loop_
_entity.id
_entity.type
_entity.pdbx_description
1 polymer ?
#
loop_
_entity_poly.entity_id
_entity_poly.type
_entity_poly.pdbx_seq_one_letter_code
_entity_poly.pdbx_strand_id
1 'polypeptide(L)' 'DAVGTITPHSFRHYFVTRVLRASGNLKLAQELARHTNIAVTQRYAHLSDDELDKGYWDAIEG' A
#
# COMPACT_ATOMS: atom_id res chain seq x y z
N ASP A 1 9.35 10.30 -15.46
CA ASP A 1 8.95 8.95 -15.88
C ASP A 1 9.54 7.89 -14.95
N ALA A 2 8.74 7.34 -14.04
CA ALA A 2 9.16 6.15 -13.30
C ALA A 2 8.85 4.92 -14.18
N VAL A 3 9.79 4.56 -15.06
CA VAL A 3 9.69 3.33 -15.87
C VAL A 3 10.02 2.13 -14.97
N GLY A 4 9.02 1.68 -14.23
CA GLY A 4 9.04 0.38 -13.57
C GLY A 4 8.38 -0.67 -14.47
N THR A 5 8.99 -1.85 -14.60
CA THR A 5 8.39 -2.97 -15.33
C THR A 5 7.04 -3.29 -14.69
N ILE A 6 5.95 -3.14 -15.47
CA ILE A 6 4.61 -3.53 -15.04
C ILE A 6 4.58 -5.06 -14.97
N THR A 7 4.40 -5.59 -13.76
CA THR A 7 4.31 -7.04 -13.52
C THR A 7 3.02 -7.35 -12.76
N PRO A 8 2.58 -8.63 -12.75
CA PRO A 8 1.49 -9.06 -11.86
C PRO A 8 1.72 -8.71 -10.39
N HIS A 9 2.98 -8.67 -9.95
CA HIS A 9 3.33 -8.23 -8.61
C HIS A 9 3.06 -6.74 -8.40
N SER A 10 3.39 -5.89 -9.38
CA SER A 10 3.09 -4.44 -9.34
C SER A 10 1.59 -4.15 -9.26
N PHE A 11 0.75 -4.92 -9.97
CA PHE A 11 -0.71 -4.82 -9.86
C PHE A 11 -1.23 -5.25 -8.49
N ARG A 12 -0.73 -6.38 -7.96
CA ARG A 12 -1.07 -6.83 -6.60
C ARG A 12 -0.68 -5.77 -5.58
N HIS A 13 0.50 -5.18 -5.74
CA HIS A 13 0.99 -4.15 -4.84
C HIS A 13 0.05 -2.94 -4.83
N TYR A 14 -0.22 -2.38 -6.01
CA TYR A 14 -1.14 -1.26 -6.17
C TYR A 14 -2.53 -1.55 -5.60
N PHE A 15 -3.07 -2.74 -5.87
CA PHE A 15 -4.38 -3.16 -5.36
C PHE A 15 -4.41 -3.18 -3.82
N VAL A 16 -3.43 -3.85 -3.18
CA VAL A 16 -3.40 -3.99 -1.72
C VAL A 16 -3.20 -2.64 -1.05
N THR A 17 -2.26 -1.83 -1.52
CA THR A 17 -2.01 -0.47 -0.99
C THR A 17 -3.24 0.40 -1.12
N ARG A 18 -3.91 0.40 -2.28
CA ARG A 18 -5.11 1.22 -2.52
C ARG A 18 -6.28 0.80 -1.63
N VAL A 19 -6.53 -0.50 -1.48
CA VAL A 19 -7.60 -1.01 -0.60
C VAL A 19 -7.32 -0.67 0.86
N LEU A 20 -6.08 -0.85 1.31
CA LEU A 20 -5.70 -0.55 2.68
C LEU A 20 -5.88 0.94 3.00
N ARG A 21 -5.43 1.82 2.10
CA ARG A 21 -5.62 3.27 2.22
C ARG A 21 -7.08 3.70 2.27
N ALA A 22 -7.90 3.16 1.36
CA ALA A 22 -9.30 3.55 1.27
C ALA A 22 -10.15 3.04 2.45
N SER A 23 -9.75 1.92 3.06
CA SER A 23 -10.54 1.27 4.11
C SER A 23 -9.99 1.42 5.53
N GLY A 24 -8.69 1.71 5.69
CA GLY A 24 -7.98 1.62 6.97
C GLY A 24 -7.97 0.21 7.58
N ASN A 25 -8.40 -0.82 6.83
CA ASN A 25 -8.65 -2.15 7.37
C ASN A 25 -7.69 -3.18 6.78
N LEU A 26 -6.68 -3.54 7.57
CA LEU A 26 -5.65 -4.51 7.19
C LEU A 26 -6.23 -5.91 6.91
N LYS A 27 -7.25 -6.33 7.67
CA LYS A 27 -7.88 -7.64 7.50
C LYS A 27 -8.69 -7.69 6.21
N LEU A 28 -9.41 -6.62 5.87
CA LEU A 28 -10.11 -6.50 4.59
C LEU A 28 -9.14 -6.57 3.41
N ALA A 29 -8.04 -5.82 3.47
CA ALA A 29 -7.00 -5.86 2.45
C ALA A 29 -6.38 -7.27 2.30
N GLN A 30 -6.17 -7.98 3.42
CA GLN A 30 -5.68 -9.37 3.41
C GLN A 30 -6.63 -10.32 2.68
N GLU A 31 -7.92 -10.30 3.03
CA GLU A 31 -8.94 -11.18 2.45
C GLU A 31 -9.09 -10.93 0.94
N LEU A 32 -9.19 -9.66 0.54
CA LEU A 32 -9.35 -9.28 -0.86
C LEU A 32 -8.11 -9.64 -1.71
N ALA A 33 -6.92 -9.59 -1.12
CA ALA A 33 -5.68 -10.01 -1.77
C ALA A 33 -5.47 -11.52 -1.76
N ARG A 34 -6.29 -12.28 -1.03
CA ARG A 34 -6.16 -13.71 -0.75
C ARG A 34 -4.80 -14.06 -0.15
N HIS A 35 -4.32 -13.23 0.77
CA HIS A 35 -3.08 -13.51 1.49
C HIS A 35 -3.34 -14.48 2.64
N THR A 36 -2.75 -15.67 2.54
CA THR A 36 -2.87 -16.70 3.58
C THR A 36 -2.26 -16.27 4.91
N ASN A 37 -1.25 -15.40 4.88
CA ASN A 37 -0.58 -14.88 6.07
C ASN A 37 -0.72 -13.35 6.15
N ILE A 38 -1.22 -12.85 7.27
CA ILE A 38 -1.40 -11.41 7.52
C ILE A 38 -0.08 -10.62 7.49
N ALA A 39 1.04 -11.25 7.83
CA ALA A 39 2.38 -10.64 7.74
C ALA A 39 2.75 -10.22 6.30
N VAL A 40 2.21 -10.91 5.29
CA VAL A 40 2.40 -10.54 3.88
C VAL A 40 1.73 -9.19 3.59
N THR A 41 0.57 -8.94 4.22
CA THR A 41 -0.21 -7.70 4.07
C THR A 41 0.36 -6.56 4.91
N GLN A 42 0.93 -6.83 6.09
CA GLN A 42 1.52 -5.82 6.97
C GLN A 42 2.59 -4.96 6.27
N ARG A 43 3.34 -5.53 5.34
CA ARG A 43 4.33 -4.78 4.53
C ARG A 43 3.73 -3.59 3.78
N TYR A 44 2.44 -3.65 3.44
CA TYR A 44 1.74 -2.56 2.74
C TYR A 44 1.21 -1.49 3.68
N ALA A 45 1.10 -1.77 4.99
CA ALA A 45 0.71 -0.78 5.98
C ALA A 45 1.85 0.24 6.18
N HIS A 46 3.07 -0.25 6.37
CA HIS A 46 4.25 0.61 6.54
C HIS A 46 4.50 1.53 5.34
N LEU A 47 4.31 1.03 4.12
CA LEU A 47 4.42 1.85 2.91
C LEU A 47 3.36 2.96 2.85
N SER A 48 2.15 2.69 3.35
CA SER A 48 1.12 3.71 3.44
C SER A 48 1.51 4.82 4.41
N ASP A 49 2.13 4.47 5.54
CA ASP A 49 2.61 5.42 6.54
C ASP A 49 3.76 6.28 5.99
N ASP A 50 4.76 5.68 5.35
CA ASP A 50 5.91 6.41 4.76
C ASP A 50 5.47 7.44 3.71
N GLU A 51 4.49 7.08 2.87
CA GLU A 51 3.93 7.99 1.86
C GLU A 51 3.02 9.07 2.48
N LEU A 52 2.34 8.80 3.60
CA LEU A 52 1.57 9.79 4.35
C LEU A 52 2.49 10.81 5.02
N ASP A 53 3.56 10.34 5.64
CA ASP A 53 4.59 11.20 6.22
C ASP A 53 5.17 12.11 5.14
N LYS A 54 5.54 11.57 3.98
CA LYS A 54 6.02 12.38 2.85
C LYS A 54 5.00 13.45 2.43
N GLY A 55 3.72 13.07 2.29
CA GLY A 55 2.67 14.02 1.95
C GLY A 55 2.47 15.11 3.01
N TYR A 56 2.64 14.78 4.28
CA TYR A 56 2.63 15.75 5.38
C TYR A 56 3.81 16.74 5.27
N TRP A 57 5.04 16.23 5.10
CA TRP A 57 6.23 17.06 4.95
C TRP A 57 6.11 18.00 3.74
N ASP A 58 5.70 17.49 2.58
CA ASP A 58 5.51 18.28 1.36
C ASP A 58 4.41 19.36 1.53
N ALA A 59 3.36 19.09 2.32
CA ALA A 59 2.23 20.01 2.49
C ALA A 59 2.47 21.09 3.57
N ILE A 60 3.33 20.82 4.57
CA ILE A 60 3.53 21.71 5.72
C ILE A 60 4.89 22.42 5.68
N GLU A 61 5.93 21.78 5.13
CA GLU A 61 7.28 22.35 5.06
C GLU A 61 7.74 22.73 3.64
N GLY A 62 6.93 22.39 2.63
CA GLY A 62 7.16 22.73 1.21
C GLY A 62 6.68 24.12 0.79
#